data_AF-A0A6A0GNN5-F1
#
_entry.id   AF-A0A6A0GNN5-F1
#
_cell.length_a   1.000
_cell.length_b   1.000
_cell.length_c   1.000
_cell.angle_alpha   90.00
_cell.angle_beta   90.00
_cell.angle_gamma   90.00
#
_symmetry.space_group_name_H-M   'P 1'
#
loop_
_entity.id
_entity.type
_entity.pdbx_description
1 polymer ?
#
loop_
_entity_poly.entity_id
_entity_poly.type
_entity_poly.pdbx_seq_one_letter_code
_entity_poly.pdbx_strand_id
1 'polypeptide(L)'
;MRRCVKTSLVMNMRLTSTVDARTKNIVKAIAEKDWSSFCDLTMSDSQEMHAACLTASPPVVYMTDTSHAVVELVHEYNRVVVKEGQPQLKICYTFDAGPNACLFVPAAAVGQVMSLLLKVFPPSDHCTLDTYLRGLPCPTPQLIPSLEAVSLDLINNFHSANSPAGIKLQYFMHTTVGEGPRVIAKESHNNKPSEVPKSSDVSNTSGATPSCHLIDPLTGAPIFGPAVS
;
A
#
# COMPACT_ATOMS: atom_id res chain seq x y z
N MET A 1 8.93 -14.80 4.63
CA MET A 1 7.89 -15.84 4.82
C MET A 1 8.40 -17.20 5.33
N ARG A 2 9.23 -17.99 4.59
CA ARG A 2 9.65 -19.35 5.00
C ARG A 2 10.28 -19.42 6.39
N ARG A 3 11.07 -18.41 6.73
CA ARG A 3 11.69 -18.25 8.05
C ARG A 3 10.64 -18.10 9.15
N CYS A 4 9.69 -17.16 8.99
CA CYS A 4 8.63 -16.91 9.96
C CYS A 4 7.83 -18.19 10.26
N VAL A 5 7.48 -18.98 9.24
CA VAL A 5 6.79 -20.27 9.42
C VAL A 5 7.61 -21.24 10.28
N LYS A 6 8.93 -21.27 10.10
CA LYS A 6 9.81 -22.20 10.82
C LYS A 6 10.13 -21.76 12.25
N THR A 7 10.14 -20.46 12.53
CA THR A 7 10.77 -19.93 13.75
C THR A 7 9.96 -18.91 14.55
N SER A 8 8.84 -18.39 14.02
CA SER A 8 7.98 -17.43 14.74
C SER A 8 6.79 -18.11 15.40
N LEU A 9 6.67 -17.96 16.73
CA LEU A 9 5.48 -18.39 17.48
C LEU A 9 4.23 -17.59 17.05
N VAL A 10 4.39 -16.29 16.78
CA VAL A 10 3.30 -15.41 16.32
C VAL A 10 2.77 -15.88 14.96
N MET A 11 3.65 -16.30 14.04
CA MET A 11 3.22 -16.89 12.77
C MET A 11 2.40 -18.17 12.99
N ASN A 12 2.80 -19.02 13.93
CA ASN A 12 2.05 -20.24 14.24
C ASN A 12 0.64 -19.92 14.78
N MET A 13 0.53 -18.97 15.74
CA MET A 13 -0.76 -18.52 16.27
C MET A 13 -1.63 -17.89 15.17
N ARG A 14 -1.04 -17.05 14.31
CA ARG A 14 -1.73 -16.42 13.17
C ARG A 14 -2.37 -17.46 12.25
N LEU A 15 -1.63 -18.50 11.87
CA LEU A 15 -2.10 -19.57 10.99
C LEU A 15 -3.19 -20.44 11.62
N THR A 16 -3.10 -20.70 12.92
CA THR A 16 -3.99 -21.66 13.61
C THR A 16 -5.24 -21.01 14.21
N SER A 17 -5.20 -19.71 14.50
CA SER A 17 -6.23 -19.07 15.34
C SER A 17 -6.82 -17.79 14.75
N THR A 18 -6.06 -17.04 13.93
CA THR A 18 -6.45 -15.66 13.59
C THR A 18 -6.87 -15.48 12.14
N VAL A 19 -6.11 -16.05 11.19
CA VAL A 19 -6.26 -15.70 9.76
C VAL A 19 -7.64 -16.05 9.22
N ASP A 20 -8.16 -17.24 9.48
CA ASP A 20 -9.47 -17.69 8.96
C ASP A 20 -10.62 -16.79 9.44
N ALA A 21 -10.60 -16.40 10.73
CA ALA A 21 -11.59 -15.51 11.30
C ALA A 21 -11.49 -14.11 10.70
N ARG A 22 -10.27 -13.56 10.57
CA ARG A 22 -10.06 -12.26 9.93
C ARG A 22 -10.46 -12.26 8.47
N THR A 23 -10.16 -13.32 7.71
CA THR A 23 -10.59 -13.45 6.32
C THR A 23 -12.11 -13.41 6.20
N LYS A 24 -12.84 -14.14 7.05
CA LYS A 24 -14.32 -14.08 7.06
C LYS A 24 -14.82 -12.67 7.40
N ASN A 25 -14.21 -12.03 8.40
CA ASN A 25 -14.63 -10.70 8.86
C ASN A 25 -14.34 -9.60 7.84
N ILE A 26 -13.18 -9.62 7.16
CA ILE A 26 -12.85 -8.61 6.15
C ILE A 26 -13.71 -8.78 4.89
N VAL A 27 -14.01 -10.02 4.49
CA VAL A 27 -14.96 -10.31 3.39
C VAL A 27 -16.34 -9.75 3.72
N LYS A 28 -16.82 -9.97 4.95
CA LYS A 28 -18.08 -9.40 5.43
C LYS A 28 -18.06 -7.87 5.41
N ALA A 29 -17.00 -7.25 5.95
CA ALA A 29 -16.86 -5.80 5.99
C ALA A 29 -16.89 -5.17 4.59
N ILE A 30 -16.23 -5.80 3.61
CA ILE A 30 -16.26 -5.36 2.21
C ILE A 30 -17.68 -5.49 1.63
N ALA A 31 -18.33 -6.64 1.83
CA ALA A 31 -19.68 -6.90 1.30
C ALA A 31 -20.73 -5.93 1.87
N GLU A 32 -20.64 -5.64 3.17
CA GLU A 32 -21.56 -4.74 3.89
C GLU A 32 -21.16 -3.26 3.78
N LYS A 33 -20.03 -2.95 3.14
CA LYS A 33 -19.42 -1.61 3.10
C LYS A 33 -19.19 -1.02 4.49
N ASP A 34 -18.86 -1.88 5.47
CA ASP A 34 -18.48 -1.47 6.81
C ASP A 34 -17.04 -0.96 6.82
N TRP A 35 -16.92 0.35 6.60
CA TRP A 35 -15.64 1.04 6.50
C TRP A 35 -14.81 0.98 7.79
N SER A 36 -15.46 1.08 8.96
CA SER A 36 -14.70 1.08 10.22
C SER A 36 -14.11 -0.31 10.47
N SER A 37 -14.91 -1.37 10.30
CA SER A 37 -14.40 -2.74 10.45
C SER A 37 -13.32 -3.05 9.42
N PHE A 38 -13.48 -2.61 8.17
CA PHE A 38 -12.45 -2.72 7.14
C PHE A 38 -11.13 -2.08 7.59
N CYS A 39 -11.18 -0.85 8.11
CA CYS A 39 -10.01 -0.12 8.58
C CYS A 39 -9.30 -0.84 9.75
N ASP A 40 -10.06 -1.26 10.75
CA ASP A 40 -9.50 -1.90 11.96
C ASP A 40 -8.89 -3.27 11.64
N LEU A 41 -9.57 -4.07 10.80
CA LEU A 41 -9.06 -5.36 10.34
C LEU A 41 -7.78 -5.18 9.49
N THR A 42 -7.76 -4.23 8.57
CA THR A 42 -6.59 -3.96 7.71
C THR A 42 -5.36 -3.59 8.53
N MET A 43 -5.48 -2.63 9.46
CA MET A 43 -4.34 -2.22 10.30
C MET A 43 -3.87 -3.35 11.21
N SER A 44 -4.81 -4.08 11.85
CA SER A 44 -4.46 -5.18 12.75
C SER A 44 -3.75 -6.33 12.02
N ASP A 45 -4.16 -6.63 10.78
CA ASP A 45 -3.54 -7.69 9.99
C ASP A 45 -2.13 -7.32 9.53
N SER A 46 -1.94 -6.06 9.11
CA SER A 46 -0.61 -5.51 8.81
C SER A 46 0.31 -5.59 10.03
N GLN A 47 -0.15 -5.14 11.20
CA GLN A 47 0.67 -5.18 12.43
C GLN A 47 1.05 -6.61 12.82
N GLU A 48 0.11 -7.55 12.78
CA GLU A 48 0.40 -8.94 13.13
C GLU A 48 1.34 -9.61 12.14
N MET A 49 1.24 -9.29 10.84
CA MET A 49 2.22 -9.73 9.85
C MET A 49 3.64 -9.27 10.22
N HIS A 50 3.82 -7.99 10.57
CA HIS A 50 5.12 -7.46 10.98
C HIS A 50 5.59 -8.01 12.33
N ALA A 51 4.68 -8.29 13.28
CA ALA A 51 5.01 -8.99 14.52
C ALA A 51 5.50 -10.42 14.27
N ALA A 52 4.90 -11.14 13.32
CA ALA A 52 5.37 -12.46 12.91
C ALA A 52 6.76 -12.40 12.24
N CYS A 53 7.07 -11.33 11.52
CA CYS A 53 8.40 -11.07 10.96
C CYS A 53 9.43 -10.74 12.05
N LEU A 54 9.06 -9.89 13.02
CA LEU A 54 9.92 -9.49 14.13
C LEU A 54 10.27 -10.66 15.06
N THR A 55 9.31 -11.56 15.29
CA THR A 55 9.50 -12.73 16.17
C THR A 55 10.13 -13.94 15.46
N ALA A 56 10.45 -13.84 14.17
CA ALA A 56 11.22 -14.86 13.48
C ALA A 56 12.69 -14.86 13.93
N SER A 57 13.38 -15.99 13.79
CA SER A 57 14.82 -16.11 14.06
C SER A 57 15.62 -16.43 12.78
N PRO A 58 16.58 -15.56 12.38
CA PRO A 58 16.79 -14.19 12.85
C PRO A 58 15.63 -13.25 12.47
N PRO A 59 15.43 -12.14 13.21
CA PRO A 59 14.30 -11.22 13.01
C PRO A 59 14.32 -10.62 11.61
N VAL A 60 13.12 -10.30 11.11
CA VAL A 60 12.92 -9.58 9.85
C VAL A 60 12.18 -8.28 10.18
N VAL A 61 12.83 -7.15 9.95
CA VAL A 61 12.28 -5.82 10.23
C VAL A 61 12.11 -5.09 8.90
N TYR A 62 10.87 -4.82 8.52
CA TYR A 62 10.53 -4.10 7.28
C TYR A 62 10.19 -2.63 7.54
N MET A 63 9.49 -2.35 8.63
CA MET A 63 9.09 -0.99 9.02
C MET A 63 10.28 -0.21 9.58
N THR A 64 10.36 1.07 9.22
CA THR A 64 11.37 2.02 9.72
C THR A 64 10.70 3.06 10.61
N ASP A 65 11.49 3.98 11.17
CA ASP A 65 10.96 5.14 11.91
C ASP A 65 9.98 5.96 11.06
N THR A 66 10.23 6.07 9.74
CA THR A 66 9.30 6.69 8.79
C THR A 66 7.98 5.93 8.69
N SER A 67 8.02 4.60 8.66
CA SER A 67 6.80 3.78 8.68
C SER A 67 6.00 4.00 9.97
N HIS A 68 6.68 4.06 11.11
CA HIS A 68 6.06 4.30 12.41
C HIS A 68 5.49 5.72 12.54
N ALA A 69 6.13 6.74 11.97
CA ALA A 69 5.59 8.10 11.90
C ALA A 69 4.29 8.16 11.08
N VAL A 70 4.18 7.40 9.98
CA VAL A 70 2.93 7.29 9.22
C VAL A 70 1.84 6.57 10.03
N VAL A 71 2.21 5.53 10.79
CA VAL A 71 1.27 4.84 11.71
C VAL A 71 0.72 5.79 12.76
N GLU A 72 1.58 6.60 13.39
CA GLU A 72 1.19 7.58 14.40
C GLU A 72 0.26 8.65 13.79
N LEU A 73 0.59 9.18 12.60
CA LEU A 73 -0.28 10.13 11.90
C LEU A 73 -1.67 9.55 11.66
N VAL A 74 -1.78 8.29 11.21
CA VAL A 74 -3.06 7.64 10.95
C VAL A 74 -3.88 7.48 12.23
N HIS A 75 -3.25 7.09 13.33
CA HIS A 75 -3.94 6.95 14.62
C HIS A 75 -4.42 8.30 15.16
N GLU A 76 -3.60 9.35 15.08
CA GLU A 76 -3.99 10.70 15.52
C GLU A 76 -5.10 11.29 14.65
N TYR A 77 -5.03 11.11 13.34
CA TYR A 77 -6.12 11.47 12.42
C TYR A 77 -7.42 10.74 12.80
N ASN A 78 -7.35 9.42 12.99
CA ASN A 78 -8.50 8.60 13.34
C ASN A 78 -9.11 9.00 14.69
N ARG A 79 -8.27 9.33 15.67
CA ARG A 79 -8.71 9.80 16.99
C ARG A 79 -9.55 11.07 16.88
N VAL A 80 -9.13 12.02 16.05
CA VAL A 80 -9.87 13.27 15.82
C VAL A 80 -11.21 13.00 15.13
N VAL A 81 -11.22 12.31 13.98
CA VAL A 81 -12.47 12.12 13.23
C VAL A 81 -13.48 11.27 14.00
N VAL A 82 -13.04 10.29 14.79
CA VAL A 82 -13.93 9.51 15.66
C VAL A 82 -14.50 10.38 16.78
N LYS A 83 -13.66 11.23 17.41
CA LYS A 83 -14.11 12.16 18.45
C LYS A 83 -15.14 13.16 17.91
N GLU A 84 -15.03 13.56 16.65
CA GLU A 84 -15.96 14.46 15.96
C GLU A 84 -17.22 13.74 15.43
N GLY A 85 -17.40 12.44 15.71
CA GLY A 85 -18.57 11.68 15.28
C GLY A 85 -18.55 11.32 13.79
N GLN A 86 -17.36 11.25 13.18
CA GLN A 86 -17.16 10.95 11.76
C GLN A 86 -16.34 9.66 11.54
N PRO A 87 -16.73 8.50 12.12
CA PRO A 87 -15.97 7.24 11.98
C PRO A 87 -15.88 6.75 10.52
N GLN A 88 -16.82 7.17 9.65
CA GLN A 88 -16.77 6.90 8.21
C GLN A 88 -15.61 7.59 7.48
N LEU A 89 -14.95 8.56 8.13
CA LEU A 89 -13.79 9.25 7.58
C LEU A 89 -12.46 8.64 8.03
N LYS A 90 -12.46 7.60 8.90
CA LYS A 90 -11.23 6.92 9.31
C LYS A 90 -10.37 6.54 8.11
N ILE A 91 -9.06 6.57 8.27
CA ILE A 91 -8.10 6.03 7.30
C ILE A 91 -7.42 4.81 7.90
N CYS A 92 -6.93 3.90 7.07
CA CYS A 92 -6.13 2.78 7.54
C CYS A 92 -4.87 2.62 6.71
N TYR A 93 -3.82 2.12 7.36
CA TYR A 93 -2.58 1.74 6.70
C TYR A 93 -2.48 0.23 6.58
N THR A 94 -1.72 -0.19 5.57
CA THR A 94 -1.09 -1.51 5.51
C THR A 94 0.34 -1.37 4.98
N PHE A 95 1.19 -2.30 5.37
CA PHE A 95 2.60 -2.37 4.98
C PHE A 95 2.93 -3.79 4.55
N ASP A 96 3.48 -3.93 3.35
CA ASP A 96 3.96 -5.23 2.83
C ASP A 96 5.41 -5.51 3.30
N ALA A 97 6.19 -6.24 2.50
CA ALA A 97 7.60 -6.56 2.75
C ALA A 97 8.54 -5.36 2.50
N GLY A 98 8.26 -4.21 3.12
CA GLY A 98 9.07 -2.99 3.03
C GLY A 98 8.49 -1.83 3.84
N PRO A 99 9.17 -0.67 3.85
CA PRO A 99 8.79 0.47 4.69
C PRO A 99 7.66 1.33 4.10
N ASN A 100 7.24 1.05 2.86
CA ASN A 100 6.25 1.86 2.14
C ASN A 100 4.85 1.65 2.74
N ALA A 101 4.21 2.75 3.13
CA ALA A 101 2.84 2.73 3.62
C ALA A 101 1.86 2.77 2.45
N CYS A 102 0.88 1.86 2.45
CA CYS A 102 -0.31 1.96 1.63
C CYS A 102 -1.46 2.44 2.51
N LEU A 103 -2.08 3.58 2.15
CA LEU A 103 -3.20 4.14 2.89
C LEU A 103 -4.50 3.93 2.11
N PHE A 104 -5.52 3.38 2.78
CA PHE A 104 -6.89 3.45 2.29
C PHE A 104 -7.60 4.64 2.92
N VAL A 105 -8.15 5.48 2.06
CA VAL A 105 -8.74 6.77 2.42
C VAL A 105 -10.11 6.88 1.77
N PRO A 106 -11.19 7.21 2.51
CA PRO A 106 -12.49 7.42 1.89
C PRO A 106 -12.45 8.68 1.02
N ALA A 107 -13.16 8.69 -0.11
CA ALA A 107 -13.09 9.76 -1.10
C ALA A 107 -13.30 11.17 -0.50
N ALA A 108 -14.20 11.29 0.48
CA ALA A 108 -14.50 12.54 1.18
C ALA A 108 -13.33 13.07 2.05
N ALA A 109 -12.42 12.20 2.48
CA ALA A 109 -11.28 12.55 3.34
C ALA A 109 -9.99 12.84 2.55
N VAL A 110 -9.88 12.42 1.28
CA VAL A 110 -8.64 12.47 0.49
C VAL A 110 -7.99 13.86 0.54
N GLY A 111 -8.78 14.94 0.37
CA GLY A 111 -8.23 16.30 0.39
C GLY A 111 -7.60 16.69 1.73
N GLN A 112 -8.32 16.48 2.84
CA GLN A 112 -7.80 16.79 4.18
C GLN A 112 -6.59 15.91 4.54
N VAL A 113 -6.62 14.64 4.16
CA VAL A 113 -5.51 13.70 4.39
C VAL A 113 -4.28 14.10 3.59
N MET A 114 -4.44 14.50 2.32
CA MET A 114 -3.32 14.96 1.50
C MET A 114 -2.70 16.25 2.05
N SER A 115 -3.52 17.21 2.47
CA SER A 115 -3.03 18.44 3.13
C SER A 115 -2.29 18.13 4.42
N LEU A 116 -2.77 17.17 5.22
CA LEU A 116 -2.11 16.75 6.45
C LEU A 116 -0.76 16.08 6.16
N LEU A 117 -0.73 15.17 5.20
CA LEU A 117 0.48 14.47 4.77
C LEU A 117 1.55 15.44 4.25
N LEU A 118 1.18 16.39 3.41
CA LEU A 118 2.12 17.41 2.88
C LEU A 118 2.68 18.32 3.97
N LYS A 119 1.86 18.61 4.98
CA LYS A 119 2.28 19.45 6.10
C LYS A 119 3.23 18.72 7.05
N VAL A 120 2.93 17.47 7.38
CA VAL A 120 3.74 16.65 8.29
C VAL A 120 4.98 16.09 7.57
N PHE A 121 4.89 15.77 6.29
CA PHE A 121 6.00 15.25 5.48
C PHE A 121 6.20 16.16 4.26
N PRO A 122 6.85 17.32 4.41
CA PRO A 122 7.06 18.23 3.30
C PRO A 122 8.07 17.67 2.28
N PRO A 123 7.93 18.02 0.99
CA PRO A 123 8.90 17.66 -0.03
C PRO A 123 10.30 18.19 0.33
N SER A 124 11.33 17.51 -0.16
CA SER A 124 12.71 18.04 -0.10
C SER A 124 12.87 19.27 -1.00
N ASP A 125 13.83 20.13 -0.69
CA ASP A 125 14.03 21.43 -1.36
C ASP A 125 14.20 21.36 -2.89
N HIS A 126 14.65 20.22 -3.41
CA HIS A 126 14.84 19.98 -4.85
C HIS A 126 13.69 19.23 -5.53
N CYS A 127 12.58 18.97 -4.81
CA CYS A 127 11.44 18.21 -5.30
C CYS A 127 10.28 19.16 -5.62
N THR A 128 9.77 19.09 -6.86
CA THR A 128 8.56 19.83 -7.25
C THR A 128 7.32 19.11 -6.74
N LEU A 129 6.23 19.85 -6.52
CA LEU A 129 4.98 19.26 -6.05
C LEU A 129 4.44 18.20 -7.03
N ASP A 130 4.58 18.41 -8.34
CA ASP A 130 4.14 17.46 -9.37
C ASP A 130 4.95 16.15 -9.36
N THR A 131 6.24 16.22 -8.99
CA THR A 131 7.08 15.02 -8.81
C THR A 131 6.83 14.32 -7.47
N TYR A 132 6.34 15.07 -6.49
CA TYR A 132 6.03 14.61 -5.15
C TYR A 132 4.64 13.99 -5.04
N LEU A 133 3.66 14.53 -5.77
CA LEU A 133 2.28 14.06 -5.82
C LEU A 133 2.01 13.44 -7.19
N ARG A 134 2.06 12.12 -7.27
CA ARG A 134 1.88 11.36 -8.51
C ARG A 134 0.50 10.70 -8.56
N GLY A 135 0.05 10.40 -9.76
CA GLY A 135 -1.20 9.68 -10.00
C GLY A 135 -2.38 10.62 -10.21
N LEU A 136 -3.53 10.29 -9.61
CA LEU A 136 -4.74 11.08 -9.76
C LEU A 136 -4.58 12.46 -9.10
N PRO A 137 -5.05 13.55 -9.74
CA PRO A 137 -5.04 14.86 -9.12
C PRO A 137 -5.88 14.85 -7.83
N CYS A 138 -5.41 15.56 -6.82
CA CYS A 138 -6.08 15.66 -5.53
C CYS A 138 -6.09 17.12 -5.06
N PRO A 139 -7.23 17.65 -4.59
CA PRO A 139 -7.25 18.96 -3.95
C PRO A 139 -6.46 18.92 -2.64
N THR A 140 -5.79 20.02 -2.32
CA THR A 140 -5.09 20.23 -1.03
C THR A 140 -5.71 21.44 -0.33
N PRO A 141 -6.94 21.31 0.23
CA PRO A 141 -7.61 22.40 0.91
C PRO A 141 -6.87 22.80 2.20
N GLN A 142 -7.23 23.95 2.77
CA GLN A 142 -6.81 24.28 4.12
C GLN A 142 -7.30 23.21 5.11
N LEU A 143 -6.43 22.84 6.06
CA LEU A 143 -6.79 21.89 7.11
C LEU A 143 -7.88 22.48 8.00
N ILE A 144 -8.82 21.64 8.41
CA ILE A 144 -9.75 22.00 9.48
C ILE A 144 -8.99 22.19 10.80
N PRO A 145 -9.47 23.03 11.73
CA PRO A 145 -8.71 23.40 12.93
C PRO A 145 -8.23 22.22 13.78
N SER A 146 -9.01 21.14 13.86
CA SER A 146 -8.65 19.94 14.61
C SER A 146 -7.51 19.15 13.98
N LEU A 147 -7.50 19.02 12.64
CA LEU A 147 -6.40 18.40 11.90
C LEU A 147 -5.17 19.31 11.80
N GLU A 148 -5.37 20.62 11.80
CA GLU A 148 -4.29 21.60 11.91
C GLU A 148 -3.53 21.42 13.23
N ALA A 149 -4.23 21.27 14.36
CA ALA A 149 -3.61 20.98 15.65
C ALA A 149 -2.82 19.65 15.63
N VAL A 150 -3.42 18.59 15.08
CA VAL A 150 -2.72 17.29 14.90
C VAL A 150 -1.44 17.45 14.09
N SER A 151 -1.47 18.25 13.01
CA SER A 151 -0.27 18.47 12.20
C SER A 151 0.87 19.13 12.99
N LEU A 152 0.57 20.08 13.87
CA LEU A 152 1.56 20.77 14.69
C LEU A 152 2.17 19.81 15.72
N ASP A 153 1.34 18.99 16.37
CA ASP A 153 1.80 17.99 17.34
C ASP A 153 2.74 16.97 16.68
N LEU A 154 2.33 16.43 15.52
CA LEU A 154 3.15 15.48 14.75
C LEU A 154 4.46 16.12 14.25
N ILE A 155 4.42 17.38 13.82
CA ILE A 155 5.63 18.10 13.40
C ILE A 155 6.61 18.25 14.56
N ASN A 156 6.12 18.61 15.75
CA ASN A 156 6.97 18.73 16.94
C ASN A 156 7.61 17.39 17.31
N ASN A 157 6.90 16.28 17.12
CA ASN A 157 7.42 14.93 17.37
C ASN A 157 8.48 14.52 16.34
N PHE A 158 8.24 14.77 15.04
CA PHE A 158 9.06 14.22 13.96
C PHE A 158 10.21 15.12 13.49
N HIS A 159 10.10 16.44 13.71
CA HIS A 159 11.02 17.44 13.15
C HIS A 159 11.64 18.35 14.22
N SER A 160 11.92 17.80 15.40
CA SER A 160 12.56 18.56 16.47
C SER A 160 13.93 19.13 16.06
N ALA A 161 14.39 20.18 16.75
CA ALA A 161 15.70 20.80 16.52
C ALA A 161 16.89 19.81 16.64
N ASN A 162 16.69 18.68 17.32
CA ASN A 162 17.69 17.63 17.50
C ASN A 162 17.74 16.63 16.32
N SER A 163 16.79 16.70 15.39
CA SER A 163 16.73 15.87 14.17
C SER A 163 16.55 16.77 12.94
N PRO A 164 17.61 17.48 12.49
CA PRO A 164 17.50 18.51 11.45
C PRO A 164 17.06 17.98 10.07
N ALA A 165 17.22 16.67 9.81
CA ALA A 165 16.73 16.06 8.57
C ALA A 165 15.23 15.71 8.62
N GLY A 166 14.70 15.50 9.84
CA GLY A 166 13.31 15.10 10.07
C GLY A 166 12.93 13.77 9.42
N ILE A 167 11.63 13.44 9.46
CA ILE A 167 11.08 12.31 8.70
C ILE A 167 10.75 12.76 7.28
N LYS A 168 11.34 12.11 6.27
CA LYS A 168 11.15 12.44 4.85
C LYS A 168 10.51 11.28 4.09
N LEU A 169 9.55 11.60 3.23
CA LEU A 169 9.01 10.69 2.22
C LEU A 169 9.52 11.10 0.83
N GLN A 170 9.62 10.14 -0.10
CA GLN A 170 10.11 10.43 -1.45
C GLN A 170 9.03 11.02 -2.35
N TYR A 171 7.82 10.47 -2.30
CA TYR A 171 6.64 10.92 -3.03
C TYR A 171 5.39 10.19 -2.49
N PHE A 172 4.22 10.68 -2.90
CA PHE A 172 2.91 10.05 -2.74
C PHE A 172 2.39 9.59 -4.10
N MET A 173 1.72 8.43 -4.13
CA MET A 173 1.02 7.94 -5.31
C MET A 173 -0.47 7.80 -4.99
N HIS A 174 -1.29 8.66 -5.59
CA HIS A 174 -2.73 8.65 -5.43
C HIS A 174 -3.39 7.83 -6.55
N THR A 175 -4.13 6.80 -6.16
CA THR A 175 -4.87 5.92 -7.08
C THR A 175 -6.20 5.50 -6.45
N THR A 176 -7.05 4.84 -7.23
CA THR A 176 -8.32 4.27 -6.78
C THR A 176 -8.39 2.78 -7.10
N VAL A 177 -9.41 2.10 -6.56
CA VAL A 177 -9.68 0.70 -6.88
C VAL A 177 -9.89 0.57 -8.39
N GLY A 178 -9.03 -0.24 -9.02
CA GLY A 178 -9.03 -0.48 -10.46
C GLY A 178 -9.76 -1.77 -10.85
N GLU A 179 -9.88 -1.96 -12.16
CA GLU A 179 -10.33 -3.23 -12.73
C GLU A 179 -9.19 -4.26 -12.81
N GLY A 180 -9.55 -5.51 -13.10
CA GLY A 180 -8.58 -6.58 -13.35
C GLY A 180 -7.76 -6.41 -14.63
N PRO A 181 -6.87 -7.37 -14.93
CA PRO A 181 -6.03 -7.33 -16.13
C PRO A 181 -6.84 -7.18 -17.42
N ARG A 182 -6.32 -6.37 -18.35
CA ARG A 182 -6.92 -6.15 -19.68
C ARG A 182 -5.95 -6.53 -20.79
N VAL A 183 -6.48 -7.13 -21.85
CA VAL A 183 -5.71 -7.37 -23.08
C VAL A 183 -5.59 -6.04 -23.83
N ILE A 184 -4.37 -5.55 -24.00
CA ILE A 184 -4.09 -4.39 -24.85
C ILE A 184 -3.97 -4.90 -26.29
N ALA A 185 -4.74 -4.33 -27.23
CA ALA A 185 -4.66 -4.70 -28.64
C ALA A 185 -3.22 -4.50 -29.17
N LYS A 186 -2.78 -5.39 -30.07
CA LYS A 186 -1.39 -5.66 -30.51
C LYS A 186 -0.54 -4.49 -31.04
N GLU A 187 -0.99 -3.24 -31.00
CA GLU A 187 -0.26 -2.11 -31.59
C GLU A 187 0.94 -1.61 -30.74
N SER A 188 1.18 -2.17 -29.55
CA SER A 188 2.27 -1.73 -28.66
C SER A 188 3.06 -2.86 -28.00
N HIS A 189 3.21 -4.02 -28.65
CA HIS A 189 4.14 -5.04 -28.16
C HIS A 189 5.59 -4.72 -28.53
N ASN A 190 6.38 -4.35 -27.53
CA ASN A 190 7.81 -4.02 -27.65
C ASN A 190 8.75 -5.24 -27.76
N ASN A 191 8.22 -6.41 -28.12
CA ASN A 191 8.98 -7.66 -28.18
C ASN A 191 8.95 -8.25 -29.60
N LYS A 192 9.94 -7.91 -30.43
CA LYS A 192 10.40 -8.80 -31.51
C LYS A 192 11.49 -9.73 -30.95
N PRO A 193 11.58 -11.01 -31.35
CA PRO A 193 12.43 -12.02 -30.68
C PRO A 193 13.95 -11.81 -30.81
N SER A 194 14.41 -10.76 -31.48
CA SER A 194 15.83 -10.54 -31.77
C SER A 194 16.31 -9.10 -31.58
N GLU A 195 15.56 -8.21 -30.93
CA GLU A 195 16.03 -6.85 -30.66
C GLU A 195 15.81 -6.49 -29.18
N VAL A 196 16.86 -5.91 -28.57
CA VAL A 196 16.78 -5.18 -27.28
C VAL A 196 15.57 -4.23 -27.34
N PRO A 197 14.75 -4.09 -26.28
CA PRO A 197 13.51 -3.32 -26.35
C PRO A 197 13.78 -1.88 -26.76
N LYS A 198 13.36 -1.48 -27.97
CA LYS A 198 13.46 -0.10 -28.46
C LYS A 198 12.26 0.71 -27.98
N SER A 199 12.50 1.90 -27.47
CA SER A 199 11.45 2.90 -27.26
C SER A 199 10.85 3.32 -28.61
N SER A 200 9.57 3.01 -28.83
CA SER A 200 8.63 3.51 -29.85
C SER A 200 9.09 3.60 -31.31
N ASP A 201 8.50 2.79 -32.21
CA ASP A 201 7.78 3.27 -33.41
C ASP A 201 7.19 2.15 -34.31
N VAL A 202 6.15 2.54 -35.05
CA VAL A 202 5.16 1.76 -35.83
C VAL A 202 5.73 1.10 -37.10
N SER A 203 5.36 -0.17 -37.39
CA SER A 203 4.85 -0.69 -38.69
C SER A 203 5.02 -2.21 -38.97
N ASN A 204 3.92 -2.80 -39.49
CA ASN A 204 3.66 -4.03 -40.27
C ASN A 204 4.75 -5.10 -40.57
N THR A 205 4.51 -6.37 -40.19
CA THR A 205 4.08 -7.51 -41.07
C THR A 205 4.36 -8.92 -40.47
N SER A 206 3.38 -9.80 -40.73
CA SER A 206 3.36 -11.28 -40.89
C SER A 206 4.06 -12.25 -39.92
N GLY A 207 3.24 -13.09 -39.28
CA GLY A 207 3.37 -14.56 -39.35
C GLY A 207 4.25 -15.27 -38.33
N ALA A 208 3.66 -15.71 -37.20
CA ALA A 208 3.87 -17.00 -36.55
C ALA A 208 3.12 -17.05 -35.22
N THR A 209 2.47 -18.18 -34.93
CA THR A 209 1.73 -18.49 -33.69
C THR A 209 2.68 -18.72 -32.50
N PRO A 210 2.54 -18.03 -31.35
CA PRO A 210 3.32 -18.38 -30.15
C PRO A 210 2.50 -19.23 -29.17
N SER A 211 3.06 -20.36 -28.75
CA SER A 211 2.58 -21.15 -27.61
C SER A 211 3.00 -20.48 -26.31
N CYS A 212 2.02 -20.14 -25.46
CA CYS A 212 2.25 -19.58 -24.13
C CYS A 212 2.46 -20.73 -23.12
N HIS A 213 3.66 -20.84 -22.55
CA HIS A 213 3.96 -21.78 -21.47
C HIS A 213 3.87 -21.07 -20.12
N LEU A 214 2.65 -20.85 -19.63
CA LEU A 214 2.42 -20.56 -18.22
C LEU A 214 2.61 -21.85 -17.43
N ILE A 215 3.45 -21.82 -16.39
CA ILE A 215 3.76 -22.96 -15.52
C ILE A 215 3.22 -22.66 -14.12
N ASP A 216 2.50 -23.62 -13.53
CA ASP A 216 2.00 -23.56 -12.16
C ASP A 216 3.20 -23.55 -11.17
N PRO A 217 3.35 -22.52 -10.33
CA PRO A 217 4.48 -22.39 -9.42
C PRO A 217 4.48 -23.40 -8.25
N LEU A 218 3.37 -24.09 -7.99
CA LEU A 218 3.28 -25.12 -6.95
C LEU A 218 3.60 -26.52 -7.48
N THR A 219 3.25 -26.80 -8.74
CA THR A 219 3.35 -28.15 -9.32
C THR A 219 4.40 -28.26 -10.43
N GLY A 220 4.85 -27.15 -11.01
CA GLY A 220 5.78 -27.13 -12.14
C GLY A 220 5.15 -27.56 -13.47
N ALA A 221 3.82 -27.75 -13.53
CA ALA A 221 3.12 -28.20 -14.73
C ALA A 221 2.62 -27.02 -15.60
N PRO A 222 2.52 -27.16 -16.94
CA PRO A 222 1.93 -26.14 -17.79
C PRO A 222 0.43 -25.94 -17.48
N ILE A 223 0.01 -24.69 -17.25
CA ILE A 223 -1.38 -24.33 -16.90
C ILE A 223 -2.34 -24.54 -18.08
N PHE A 224 -1.83 -24.43 -19.32
CA PHE A 224 -2.59 -24.65 -20.55
C PHE A 224 -1.80 -25.51 -21.55
N GLY A 225 -1.47 -26.75 -21.16
CA GLY A 225 -1.06 -27.79 -22.11
C GLY A 225 -2.27 -28.57 -22.60
N PRO A 226 -2.30 -29.07 -23.86
CA PRO A 226 -3.38 -29.93 -24.31
C PRO A 226 -3.35 -31.22 -23.46
N ALA A 227 -4.51 -31.65 -23.00
CA ALA A 227 -4.67 -33.00 -22.46
C ALA A 227 -4.28 -33.96 -23.60
N VAL A 228 -3.12 -34.59 -23.46
CA VAL A 228 -2.72 -35.69 -24.35
C VAL A 228 -3.52 -36.90 -23.91
N SER A 229 -4.43 -37.34 -24.77
CA SER A 229 -4.95 -38.71 -24.79
C SER A 229 -3.82 -39.68 -25.14
#